data_AF-A0ABC8TMD1-F1
#
_entry.id   AF-A0ABC8TMD1-F1
#
_cell.length_a   1.000
_cell.length_b   1.000
_cell.length_c   1.000
_cell.angle_alpha   90.00
_cell.angle_beta   90.00
_cell.angle_gamma   90.00
#
_symmetry.space_group_name_H-M   'P 1'
#
loop_
_entity.id
_entity.type
_entity.pdbx_description
1 polymer ?
#
loop_
_entity_poly.entity_id
_entity_poly.type
_entity_poly.pdbx_seq_one_letter_code
_entity_poly.pdbx_strand_id
1 'polypeptide(L)'
;MDLMEASILLHVGIVLLLLWILSSFNCCHPIAYFLSLIYLYLIYERYDMRLRRKIQFEERRKSSRRRALFESETVRWLNNAVEKIWLVCIEQIISQKILLPIIPWFLQKYKPWTVKKAVVQHLYMGRSPPIFTEMRVIRQPNDDDHLVLELGINFRAADDMSAILAVKLRKRLGLGMRTKLHLMGMHIEGKVLIGLKFLHKWPFLGRLRVCFAEPPYFQMVVKPLFTRGLDVTELPGIAGWLDKLLALAFEETLVEPNMLVVDVEKFASPSPQPESWFSVDAKDPIAHAMVEVVEASDMKPSDPNGLADPYVKGQLGPYRFRTKPQRKTRTPKWNEEFKIPIFTWESPNVLAIEVCDKDHFVDDSLGSVTFSF
;
A
#
# COMPACT_ATOMS: atom_id res chain seq x y z
N MET A 1 -28.51 1.27 38.36
CA MET A 1 -29.58 2.27 38.30
C MET A 1 -28.96 3.56 37.80
N ASP A 2 -29.28 3.95 36.57
CA ASP A 2 -28.70 5.16 35.95
C ASP A 2 -29.15 6.39 36.78
N LEU A 3 -28.32 7.44 36.90
CA LEU A 3 -28.63 8.66 37.70
C LEU A 3 -29.99 9.27 37.30
N MET A 4 -30.40 9.02 36.06
CA MET A 4 -31.64 9.44 35.46
C MET A 4 -32.87 8.62 35.93
N GLU A 5 -32.73 7.31 36.16
CA GLU A 5 -33.78 6.46 36.74
C GLU A 5 -34.05 6.85 38.19
N ALA A 6 -32.99 7.14 38.95
CA ALA A 6 -33.10 7.68 40.31
C ALA A 6 -33.85 9.03 40.34
N SER A 7 -33.72 9.84 39.28
CA SER A 7 -34.43 11.12 39.16
C SER A 7 -35.95 10.95 38.98
N ILE A 8 -36.42 10.01 38.16
CA ILE A 8 -37.88 9.77 38.04
C ILE A 8 -38.45 9.22 39.34
N LEU A 9 -37.77 8.24 39.95
CA LEU A 9 -38.20 7.64 41.22
C LEU A 9 -38.31 8.68 42.33
N LEU A 10 -37.42 9.69 42.34
CA LEU A 10 -37.51 10.83 43.24
C LEU A 10 -38.79 11.65 43.01
N HIS A 11 -39.14 11.97 41.76
CA HIS A 11 -40.35 12.73 41.46
C HIS A 11 -41.63 11.96 41.81
N VAL A 12 -41.64 10.65 41.58
CA VAL A 12 -42.73 9.77 42.03
C VAL A 12 -42.83 9.77 43.55
N GLY A 13 -41.71 9.66 44.28
CA GLY A 13 -41.67 9.75 45.74
C GLY A 13 -42.18 11.09 46.28
N ILE A 14 -41.81 12.22 45.66
CA ILE A 14 -42.29 13.56 46.02
C ILE A 14 -43.81 13.65 45.84
N VAL A 15 -44.34 13.16 44.71
CA VAL A 15 -45.79 13.17 44.42
C VAL A 15 -46.57 12.34 45.44
N LEU A 16 -46.08 11.13 45.77
CA LEU A 16 -46.70 10.27 46.77
C LEU A 16 -46.69 10.89 48.17
N LEU A 17 -45.59 11.53 48.56
CA LEU A 17 -45.47 12.23 49.85
C LEU A 17 -46.42 13.43 49.93
N LEU A 18 -46.54 14.19 48.84
CA LEU A 18 -47.41 15.37 48.79
C LEU A 18 -48.90 14.98 48.82
N LEU A 19 -49.28 13.90 48.12
CA LEU A 19 -50.62 13.32 48.19
C LEU A 19 -50.93 12.75 49.59
N TRP A 20 -49.94 12.11 50.24
CA TRP A 20 -50.09 11.60 51.61
C TRP A 20 -50.33 12.74 52.61
N ILE A 21 -49.59 13.85 52.50
CA ILE A 21 -49.81 15.05 53.32
C ILE A 21 -51.20 15.64 53.06
N LEU A 22 -51.61 15.81 51.80
CA LEU A 22 -52.95 16.32 51.49
C LEU A 22 -54.07 15.42 52.03
N SER A 23 -53.84 14.11 52.05
CA SER A 23 -54.76 13.12 52.62
C SER A 23 -54.83 13.20 54.16
N SER A 24 -53.73 13.49 54.85
CA SER A 24 -53.72 13.58 56.32
C SER A 24 -54.47 14.81 56.86
N PHE A 25 -54.57 15.88 56.06
CA PHE A 25 -55.35 17.08 56.36
C PHE A 25 -56.80 17.04 55.84
N ASN A 26 -57.28 15.91 55.30
CA ASN A 26 -58.62 15.76 54.72
C ASN A 26 -58.93 16.71 53.54
N CYS A 27 -57.91 17.28 52.89
CA CYS A 27 -58.01 18.20 51.76
C CYS A 27 -57.86 17.51 50.39
N CYS A 28 -58.06 16.19 50.34
CA CYS A 28 -57.76 15.39 49.16
C CYS A 28 -58.92 15.47 48.15
N HIS A 29 -58.82 16.42 47.20
CA HIS A 29 -59.76 16.52 46.09
C HIS A 29 -59.32 15.68 44.88
N PRO A 30 -60.24 15.15 44.06
CA PRO A 30 -59.93 14.44 42.81
C PRO A 30 -59.01 15.23 41.86
N ILE A 31 -59.08 16.55 41.93
CA ILE A 31 -58.25 17.48 41.16
C ILE A 31 -56.76 17.30 41.50
N ALA A 32 -56.40 17.03 42.76
CA ALA A 32 -55.01 16.83 43.16
C ALA A 32 -54.40 15.59 42.51
N TYR A 33 -55.13 14.48 42.47
CA TYR A 33 -54.70 13.25 41.78
C TYR A 33 -54.53 13.48 40.27
N PHE A 34 -55.46 14.22 39.66
CA PHE A 34 -55.40 14.52 38.23
C PHE A 34 -54.19 15.41 37.89
N LEU A 35 -53.92 16.43 38.70
CA LEU A 35 -52.74 17.30 38.55
C LEU A 35 -51.43 16.53 38.77
N SER A 36 -51.39 15.62 39.75
CA SER A 36 -50.24 14.74 39.98
C SER A 36 -49.96 13.82 38.79
N LEU A 37 -51.01 13.27 38.16
CA LEU A 37 -50.88 12.41 37.00
C LEU A 37 -50.38 13.17 35.77
N ILE A 38 -50.91 14.38 35.54
CA ILE A 38 -50.40 15.28 34.49
C ILE A 38 -48.93 15.63 34.73
N TYR A 39 -48.56 15.97 35.96
CA TYR A 39 -47.18 16.30 36.32
C TYR A 39 -46.21 15.14 36.05
N LEU A 40 -46.56 13.92 36.49
CA LEU A 40 -45.75 12.73 36.22
C LEU A 40 -45.66 12.42 34.72
N TYR A 41 -46.75 12.61 33.96
CA TYR A 41 -46.73 12.46 32.50
C TYR A 41 -45.76 13.44 31.83
N LEU A 42 -45.79 14.72 32.20
CA LEU A 42 -44.88 15.74 31.66
C LEU A 42 -43.40 15.46 31.99
N ILE A 43 -43.13 14.93 33.19
CA ILE A 43 -41.78 14.50 33.58
C ILE A 43 -41.35 13.28 32.79
N TYR A 44 -42.24 12.31 32.61
CA TYR A 44 -41.98 11.12 31.81
C TYR A 44 -41.65 11.48 30.37
N GLU A 45 -42.44 12.35 29.71
CA GLU A 45 -42.11 12.83 28.36
C GLU A 45 -40.73 13.52 28.30
N ARG A 46 -40.43 14.39 29.28
CA ARG A 46 -39.14 15.08 29.33
C ARG A 46 -37.98 14.10 29.54
N TYR A 47 -38.16 13.07 30.36
CA TYR A 47 -37.19 12.01 30.57
C TYR A 47 -36.99 11.20 29.29
N ASP A 48 -38.07 10.76 28.66
CA ASP A 48 -38.04 9.91 27.47
C ASP A 48 -37.35 10.64 26.30
N MET A 49 -37.62 11.95 26.17
CA MET A 49 -36.90 12.80 25.21
C MET A 49 -35.40 12.92 25.50
N ARG A 50 -34.97 13.01 26.77
CA ARG A 50 -33.54 13.03 27.13
C ARG A 50 -32.88 11.68 26.91
N LEU A 51 -33.57 10.60 27.25
CA LEU A 51 -33.08 9.23 27.06
C LEU A 51 -32.88 8.93 25.58
N ARG A 52 -33.89 9.24 24.74
CA ARG A 52 -33.78 9.10 23.27
C ARG A 52 -32.60 9.88 22.70
N ARG A 53 -32.39 11.14 23.13
CA ARG A 53 -31.24 11.95 22.70
C ARG A 53 -29.90 11.33 23.13
N LYS A 54 -29.80 10.81 24.36
CA LYS A 54 -28.58 10.15 24.86
C LYS A 54 -28.27 8.89 24.06
N ILE A 55 -29.27 8.04 23.82
CA ILE A 55 -29.14 6.82 23.02
C ILE A 55 -28.70 7.17 21.59
N GLN A 56 -29.36 8.12 20.93
CA GLN A 56 -29.00 8.57 19.58
C GLN A 56 -27.57 9.14 19.52
N PHE A 57 -27.14 9.88 20.54
CA PHE A 57 -25.79 10.42 20.63
C PHE A 57 -24.75 9.30 20.79
N GLU A 58 -25.00 8.34 21.67
CA GLU A 58 -24.13 7.18 21.87
C GLU A 58 -24.03 6.31 20.61
N GLU A 59 -25.15 6.09 19.92
CA GLU A 59 -25.21 5.35 18.67
C GLU A 59 -24.43 6.06 17.57
N ARG A 60 -24.62 7.38 17.40
CA ARG A 60 -23.82 8.18 16.47
C ARG A 60 -22.34 8.12 16.82
N ARG A 61 -21.97 8.24 18.09
CA ARG A 61 -20.57 8.16 18.54
C ARG A 61 -19.95 6.79 18.24
N LYS A 62 -20.68 5.70 18.49
CA LYS A 62 -20.25 4.33 18.17
C LYS A 62 -20.15 4.12 16.66
N SER A 63 -21.13 4.60 15.89
CA SER A 63 -21.15 4.53 14.43
C SER A 63 -20.00 5.32 13.80
N SER A 64 -19.74 6.55 14.25
CA SER A 64 -18.60 7.36 13.79
C SER A 64 -17.27 6.70 14.14
N ARG A 65 -17.14 6.14 15.35
CA ARG A 65 -15.96 5.38 15.73
C ARG A 65 -15.80 4.13 14.87
N ARG A 66 -16.88 3.43 14.52
CA ARG A 66 -16.82 2.25 13.66
C ARG A 66 -16.46 2.61 12.22
N ARG A 67 -17.04 3.68 11.67
CA ARG A 67 -16.71 4.19 10.32
C ARG A 67 -15.24 4.58 10.21
N ALA A 68 -14.72 5.34 11.17
CA ALA A 68 -13.30 5.70 11.23
C ALA A 68 -12.34 4.49 11.33
N LEU A 69 -12.85 3.29 11.63
CA LEU A 69 -12.04 2.07 11.79
C LEU A 69 -12.11 1.12 10.60
N PHE A 70 -13.09 1.27 9.70
CA PHE A 70 -13.31 0.32 8.59
C PHE A 70 -13.44 1.01 7.23
N GLU A 71 -13.83 2.27 7.19
CA GLU A 71 -13.97 3.04 5.95
C GLU A 71 -12.68 3.80 5.67
N SER A 72 -12.30 3.86 4.39
CA SER A 72 -11.21 4.71 3.95
C SER A 72 -11.68 6.17 3.88
N GLU A 73 -10.79 7.08 4.27
CA GLU A 73 -11.08 8.51 4.29
C GLU A 73 -10.47 9.21 3.07
N THR A 74 -11.18 10.19 2.52
CA THR A 74 -10.63 11.03 1.45
C THR A 74 -9.64 12.05 2.02
N VAL A 75 -8.48 12.17 1.39
CA VAL A 75 -7.37 13.03 1.87
C VAL A 75 -7.21 14.30 1.03
N ARG A 76 -8.32 14.97 0.70
CA ARG A 76 -8.32 16.19 -0.12
C ARG A 76 -7.46 17.32 0.46
N TRP A 77 -7.47 17.46 1.79
CA TRP A 77 -6.66 18.45 2.49
C TRP A 77 -5.16 18.19 2.30
N LEU A 78 -4.75 16.92 2.30
CA LEU A 78 -3.36 16.51 2.09
C LEU A 78 -2.93 16.83 0.66
N ASN A 79 -3.77 16.51 -0.33
CA ASN A 79 -3.51 16.85 -1.73
C ASN A 79 -3.31 18.36 -1.91
N ASN A 80 -4.21 19.18 -1.38
CA ASN A 80 -4.09 20.63 -1.46
C ASN A 80 -2.82 21.13 -0.74
N ALA A 81 -2.49 20.57 0.43
CA ALA A 81 -1.26 20.93 1.15
C ALA A 81 -0.01 20.61 0.31
N VAL A 82 0.09 19.37 -0.19
CA VAL A 82 1.21 18.89 -0.99
C VAL A 82 1.35 19.69 -2.28
N GLU A 83 0.25 20.04 -2.95
CA GLU A 83 0.28 20.92 -4.12
C GLU A 83 0.94 22.27 -3.84
N LYS A 84 0.65 22.90 -2.70
CA LYS A 84 1.24 24.21 -2.36
C LYS A 84 2.72 24.13 -1.99
N ILE A 85 3.16 23.03 -1.39
CA ILE A 85 4.54 22.88 -0.89
C ILE A 85 5.43 22.02 -1.81
N TRP A 86 4.87 21.45 -2.88
CA TRP A 86 5.59 20.54 -3.79
C TRP A 86 6.86 21.17 -4.33
N LEU A 87 6.72 22.24 -5.10
CA LEU A 87 7.85 22.97 -5.68
C LEU A 87 8.65 23.78 -4.66
N VAL A 88 8.07 24.06 -3.49
CA VAL A 88 8.73 24.85 -2.44
C VAL A 88 9.80 24.02 -1.74
N CYS A 89 9.51 22.76 -1.43
CA CYS A 89 10.48 21.92 -0.71
C CYS A 89 10.33 20.41 -0.96
N ILE A 90 9.12 19.88 -1.16
CA ILE A 90 8.94 18.42 -1.21
C ILE A 90 9.65 17.80 -2.41
N GLU A 91 9.56 18.41 -3.60
CA GLU A 91 10.23 17.89 -4.80
C GLU A 91 11.74 17.75 -4.55
N GLN A 92 12.36 18.79 -4.00
CA GLN A 92 13.80 18.80 -3.72
C GLN A 92 14.19 17.79 -2.64
N ILE A 93 13.36 17.62 -1.60
CA ILE A 93 13.59 16.61 -0.57
C ILE A 93 13.51 15.21 -1.18
N ILE A 94 12.48 14.93 -1.97
CA ILE A 94 12.30 13.62 -2.60
C ILE A 94 13.43 13.34 -3.59
N SER A 95 13.73 14.25 -4.51
CA SER A 95 14.77 14.03 -5.51
C SER A 95 16.15 13.94 -4.87
N GLN A 96 16.54 14.95 -4.07
CA GLN A 96 17.91 15.09 -3.60
C GLN A 96 18.23 14.34 -2.31
N LYS A 97 17.29 14.31 -1.35
CA LYS A 97 17.55 13.74 -0.02
C LYS A 97 17.11 12.29 0.10
N ILE A 98 16.08 11.88 -0.63
CA ILE A 98 15.52 10.52 -0.55
C ILE A 98 16.00 9.66 -1.72
N LEU A 99 15.67 10.02 -2.96
CA LEU A 99 15.90 9.16 -4.12
C LEU A 99 17.36 9.09 -4.54
N LEU A 100 18.10 10.21 -4.55
CA LEU A 100 19.52 10.20 -4.96
C LEU A 100 20.41 9.28 -4.10
N PRO A 101 20.25 9.16 -2.77
CA PRO A 101 20.97 8.16 -1.97
C PRO A 101 20.51 6.71 -2.20
N ILE A 102 19.22 6.50 -2.48
CA ILE A 102 18.61 5.17 -2.59
C ILE A 102 18.86 4.53 -3.96
N ILE A 103 18.69 5.28 -5.06
CA ILE A 103 18.79 4.75 -6.42
C ILE A 103 20.15 4.08 -6.72
N PRO A 104 21.32 4.63 -6.31
CA PRO A 104 22.60 3.99 -6.54
C PRO A 104 22.72 2.60 -5.92
N TRP A 105 22.09 2.36 -4.77
CA TRP A 105 22.05 1.05 -4.14
C TRP A 105 21.33 0.03 -5.03
N PHE A 106 20.16 0.39 -5.57
CA PHE A 106 19.41 -0.44 -6.52
C PHE A 106 20.18 -0.69 -7.81
N LEU A 107 20.77 0.35 -8.38
CA LEU A 107 21.57 0.26 -9.61
C LEU A 107 22.79 -0.65 -9.44
N GLN A 108 23.36 -0.73 -8.23
CA GLN A 108 24.49 -1.60 -7.94
C GLN A 108 24.05 -3.04 -7.70
N LYS A 109 22.95 -3.25 -6.96
CA LYS A 109 22.41 -4.58 -6.64
C LYS A 109 21.90 -5.32 -7.88
N TYR A 110 21.16 -4.63 -8.75
CA TYR A 110 20.47 -5.22 -9.91
C TYR A 110 21.13 -4.88 -11.27
N LYS A 111 22.44 -4.62 -11.26
CA LYS A 111 23.19 -4.28 -12.47
C LYS A 111 23.33 -5.49 -13.42
N PRO A 112 23.09 -5.34 -14.73
CA PRO A 112 23.24 -6.43 -15.67
C PRO A 112 24.73 -6.64 -15.96
N TRP A 113 25.06 -7.83 -16.43
CA TRP A 113 26.45 -8.21 -16.72
C TRP A 113 27.13 -7.26 -17.73
N THR A 114 26.37 -6.69 -18.67
CA THR A 114 26.82 -5.73 -19.71
C THR A 114 27.30 -4.40 -19.13
N VAL A 115 26.77 -3.98 -17.98
CA VAL A 115 27.05 -2.67 -17.38
C VAL A 115 28.20 -2.77 -16.38
N LYS A 116 29.21 -1.90 -16.56
CA LYS A 116 30.32 -1.76 -15.61
C LYS A 116 29.93 -0.88 -14.43
N LYS A 117 29.35 0.29 -14.69
CA LYS A 117 28.94 1.28 -13.68
C LYS A 117 27.70 2.04 -14.17
N ALA A 118 26.77 2.35 -13.29
CA ALA A 118 25.62 3.22 -13.54
C ALA A 118 25.56 4.29 -12.45
N VAL A 119 25.29 5.54 -12.80
CA VAL A 119 25.25 6.68 -11.87
C VAL A 119 24.15 7.66 -12.30
N VAL A 120 23.33 8.10 -11.35
CA VAL A 120 22.36 9.18 -11.57
C VAL A 120 23.11 10.51 -11.59
N GLN A 121 23.05 11.24 -12.70
CA GLN A 121 23.68 12.55 -12.86
C GLN A 121 22.74 13.69 -12.47
N HIS A 122 21.46 13.53 -12.78
CA HIS A 122 20.43 14.51 -12.53
C HIS A 122 19.13 13.77 -12.22
N LEU A 123 18.36 14.29 -11.27
CA LEU A 123 17.04 13.78 -10.93
C LEU A 123 16.16 14.97 -10.57
N TYR A 124 15.10 15.16 -11.34
CA TYR A 124 14.03 16.12 -11.11
C TYR A 124 12.71 15.43 -11.37
N MET A 125 11.78 15.49 -10.41
CA MET A 125 10.53 14.73 -10.42
C MET A 125 9.41 15.42 -11.20
N GLY A 126 9.61 16.67 -11.63
CA GLY A 126 8.61 17.45 -12.34
C GLY A 126 7.78 18.34 -11.42
N ARG A 127 7.00 19.24 -12.02
CA ARG A 127 6.18 20.22 -11.29
C ARG A 127 4.89 19.69 -10.68
N SER A 128 4.43 18.51 -11.10
CA SER A 128 3.17 17.93 -10.63
C SER A 128 3.40 17.04 -9.41
N PRO A 129 2.69 17.24 -8.30
CA PRO A 129 2.77 16.38 -7.12
C PRO A 129 2.04 15.04 -7.30
N PRO A 130 2.30 14.06 -6.42
CA PRO A 130 1.45 12.88 -6.30
C PRO A 130 0.06 13.24 -5.75
N ILE A 131 -0.95 12.50 -6.21
CA ILE A 131 -2.32 12.56 -5.72
C ILE A 131 -2.55 11.36 -4.80
N PHE A 132 -3.03 11.64 -3.59
CA PHE A 132 -3.45 10.63 -2.65
C PHE A 132 -4.96 10.40 -2.76
N THR A 133 -5.38 9.15 -2.95
CA THR A 133 -6.78 8.81 -3.22
C THR A 133 -7.56 8.55 -1.94
N GLU A 134 -7.11 7.58 -1.17
CA GLU A 134 -7.75 7.11 0.06
C GLU A 134 -6.71 6.81 1.13
N MET A 135 -7.08 7.01 2.40
CA MET A 135 -6.23 6.70 3.55
C MET A 135 -7.02 5.90 4.58
N ARG A 136 -6.41 4.84 5.13
CA ARG A 136 -7.01 4.06 6.23
C ARG A 136 -5.96 3.59 7.23
N VAL A 137 -6.38 3.35 8.46
CA VAL A 137 -5.52 2.78 9.52
C VAL A 137 -5.63 1.26 9.51
N ILE A 138 -4.50 0.55 9.45
CA ILE A 138 -4.42 -0.90 9.57
C ILE A 138 -4.24 -1.28 11.04
N ARG A 139 -5.07 -2.23 11.51
CA ARG A 139 -5.16 -2.62 12.92
C ARG A 139 -4.35 -3.84 13.33
N GLN A 140 -3.66 -4.51 12.40
CA GLN A 140 -2.67 -5.53 12.73
C GLN A 140 -1.30 -4.85 12.75
N PRO A 141 -0.90 -4.17 13.85
CA PRO A 141 0.49 -3.84 14.00
C PRO A 141 1.24 -5.17 14.07
N ASN A 142 2.21 -5.37 13.16
CA ASN A 142 3.38 -6.13 13.57
C ASN A 142 3.85 -5.50 14.90
N ASP A 143 4.14 -6.31 15.91
CA ASP A 143 4.27 -5.97 17.35
C ASP A 143 5.21 -4.78 17.69
N ASP A 144 5.91 -4.23 16.71
CA ASP A 144 6.95 -3.21 16.85
C ASP A 144 6.54 -1.81 16.30
N ASP A 145 5.45 -1.68 15.53
CA ASP A 145 4.95 -0.37 15.05
C ASP A 145 3.75 0.13 15.86
N HIS A 146 3.73 1.44 16.15
CA HIS A 146 2.63 2.06 16.90
C HIS A 146 1.42 2.40 16.02
N LEU A 147 1.64 2.69 14.74
CA LEU A 147 0.59 3.02 13.78
C LEU A 147 0.98 2.50 12.39
N VAL A 148 0.05 1.83 11.72
CA VAL A 148 0.20 1.42 10.32
C VAL A 148 -0.92 2.05 9.50
N LEU A 149 -0.56 2.68 8.39
CA LEU A 149 -1.47 3.39 7.50
C LEU A 149 -1.38 2.78 6.10
N GLU A 150 -2.51 2.60 5.44
CA GLU A 150 -2.56 2.34 4.00
C GLU A 150 -3.00 3.62 3.29
N LEU A 151 -2.23 4.01 2.28
CA LEU A 151 -2.43 5.22 1.49
C LEU A 151 -2.41 4.88 0.01
N GLY A 152 -3.50 5.15 -0.70
CA GLY A 152 -3.52 5.06 -2.15
C GLY A 152 -2.77 6.23 -2.77
N ILE A 153 -1.84 5.95 -3.69
CA ILE A 153 -1.02 6.95 -4.37
C ILE A 153 -1.18 6.83 -5.89
N ASN A 154 -1.32 7.97 -6.56
CA ASN A 154 -1.23 8.10 -8.01
C ASN A 154 -0.30 9.27 -8.34
N PHE A 155 0.88 8.96 -8.85
CA PHE A 155 1.86 9.93 -9.28
C PHE A 155 2.02 9.87 -10.78
N ARG A 156 1.60 10.92 -11.48
CA ARG A 156 1.88 11.12 -12.91
C ARG A 156 2.79 12.33 -13.05
N ALA A 157 4.03 12.07 -13.42
CA ALA A 157 5.01 13.11 -13.66
C ALA A 157 4.56 14.04 -14.79
N ALA A 158 4.81 15.33 -14.63
CA ALA A 158 4.63 16.30 -15.70
C ALA A 158 5.69 16.13 -16.79
N ASP A 159 5.45 16.76 -17.94
CA ASP A 159 6.32 16.71 -19.12
C ASP A 159 7.74 17.26 -18.86
N ASP A 160 7.92 18.04 -17.80
CA ASP A 160 9.19 18.63 -17.39
C ASP A 160 10.04 17.72 -16.49
N MET A 161 9.52 16.58 -16.06
CA MET A 161 10.27 15.58 -15.30
C MET A 161 11.47 15.07 -16.10
N SER A 162 12.62 15.00 -15.44
CA SER A 162 13.89 14.71 -16.11
C SER A 162 14.87 14.03 -15.17
N ALA A 163 15.17 12.76 -15.43
CA ALA A 163 16.28 12.07 -14.80
C ALA A 163 17.31 11.62 -15.84
N ILE A 164 18.59 11.83 -15.54
CA ILE A 164 19.70 11.45 -16.43
C ILE A 164 20.52 10.38 -15.74
N LEU A 165 20.52 9.18 -16.33
CA LEU A 165 21.32 8.04 -15.89
C LEU A 165 22.53 7.87 -16.81
N ALA A 166 23.73 8.05 -16.27
CA ALA A 166 24.97 7.76 -16.99
C ALA A 166 25.40 6.31 -16.78
N VAL A 167 25.53 5.57 -17.87
CA VAL A 167 25.87 4.15 -17.88
C VAL A 167 27.20 3.94 -18.60
N LYS A 168 28.13 3.23 -17.95
CA LYS A 168 29.40 2.81 -18.54
C LYS A 168 29.37 1.32 -18.83
N LEU A 169 29.58 0.95 -20.09
CA LEU A 169 29.60 -0.44 -20.53
C LEU A 169 30.91 -1.16 -20.21
N ARG A 170 30.86 -2.49 -20.15
CA ARG A 170 32.08 -3.31 -20.10
C ARG A 170 32.83 -3.25 -21.44
N LYS A 171 34.18 -3.29 -21.35
CA LYS A 171 35.07 -3.23 -22.53
C LYS A 171 34.83 -4.36 -23.54
N ARG A 172 34.45 -5.55 -23.06
CA ARG A 172 34.22 -6.75 -23.91
C ARG A 172 33.04 -6.61 -24.88
N LEU A 173 32.03 -5.81 -24.52
CA LEU A 173 30.77 -5.74 -25.29
C LEU A 173 30.51 -4.38 -25.92
N GLY A 174 31.02 -3.30 -25.33
CA GLY A 174 30.74 -1.94 -25.79
C GLY A 174 31.94 -1.02 -25.72
N LEU A 175 33.16 -1.54 -25.89
CA LEU A 175 34.42 -0.77 -25.95
C LEU A 175 34.68 0.19 -24.76
N GLY A 176 33.95 0.02 -23.65
CA GLY A 176 33.99 0.95 -22.51
C GLY A 176 33.25 2.27 -22.73
N MET A 177 32.38 2.33 -23.75
CA MET A 177 31.51 3.46 -24.07
C MET A 177 30.71 3.91 -22.85
N ARG A 178 30.55 5.24 -22.77
CA ARG A 178 29.68 5.90 -21.81
C ARG A 178 28.44 6.36 -22.58
N THR A 179 27.28 5.95 -22.11
CA THR A 179 25.99 6.40 -22.64
C THR A 179 25.21 7.11 -21.55
N LYS A 180 24.32 8.02 -21.96
CA LYS A 180 23.38 8.71 -21.07
C LYS A 180 21.97 8.32 -21.48
N LEU A 181 21.19 7.88 -20.51
CA LEU A 181 19.78 7.58 -20.66
C LEU A 181 18.99 8.70 -20.00
N HIS A 182 18.03 9.25 -20.71
CA HIS A 182 17.07 10.22 -20.22
C HIS A 182 15.77 9.51 -19.89
N LEU A 183 15.34 9.64 -18.64
CA LEU A 183 14.13 9.03 -18.12
C LEU A 183 13.06 10.12 -18.01
N MET A 184 11.88 9.85 -18.57
CA MET A 184 10.76 10.79 -18.65
C MET A 184 9.43 10.07 -18.43
N GLY A 185 8.37 10.84 -18.19
CA GLY A 185 7.00 10.34 -18.19
C GLY A 185 6.74 9.25 -17.15
N MET A 186 7.29 9.41 -15.94
CA MET A 186 7.11 8.45 -14.87
C MET A 186 5.67 8.47 -14.35
N HIS A 187 5.03 7.30 -14.32
CA HIS A 187 3.72 7.09 -13.73
C HIS A 187 3.80 5.93 -12.74
N ILE A 188 3.42 6.20 -11.48
CA ILE A 188 3.35 5.22 -10.40
C ILE A 188 1.94 5.23 -9.83
N GLU A 189 1.32 4.07 -9.70
CA GLU A 189 -0.01 3.93 -9.11
C GLU A 189 -0.07 2.66 -8.26
N GLY A 190 -0.54 2.79 -7.02
CA GLY A 190 -0.61 1.66 -6.11
C GLY A 190 -1.02 2.06 -4.69
N LYS A 191 -1.01 1.08 -3.79
CA LYS A 191 -1.30 1.27 -2.37
C LYS A 191 -0.02 1.16 -1.57
N VAL A 192 0.27 2.17 -0.76
CA VAL A 192 1.47 2.25 0.08
C VAL A 192 1.10 1.98 1.53
N LEU A 193 1.81 1.08 2.18
CA LEU A 193 1.77 0.85 3.61
C LEU A 193 2.85 1.71 4.29
N ILE A 194 2.46 2.40 5.35
CA ILE A 194 3.30 3.31 6.11
C ILE A 194 3.22 2.90 7.58
N GLY A 195 4.28 2.27 8.08
CA GLY A 195 4.47 1.93 9.49
C GLY A 195 5.22 3.03 10.24
N LEU A 196 4.74 3.41 11.42
CA LEU A 196 5.29 4.50 12.22
C LEU A 196 5.60 4.03 13.64
N LYS A 197 6.78 4.39 14.13
CA LYS A 197 7.19 4.25 15.53
C LYS A 197 7.47 5.62 16.13
N PHE A 198 6.65 6.01 17.10
CA PHE A 198 6.73 7.33 17.73
C PHE A 198 7.76 7.38 18.86
N LEU A 199 8.29 8.59 19.09
CA LEU A 199 9.19 8.94 20.18
C LEU A 199 8.55 9.99 21.09
N HIS A 200 8.99 10.04 22.35
CA HIS A 200 8.53 11.03 23.32
C HIS A 200 9.25 12.39 23.20
N LYS A 201 10.28 12.49 22.35
CA LYS A 201 11.09 13.69 22.12
C LYS A 201 11.14 14.00 20.63
N TRP A 202 11.46 15.25 20.26
CA TRP A 202 11.74 15.65 18.88
C TRP A 202 12.74 14.69 18.22
N PRO A 203 12.51 14.19 16.98
CA PRO A 203 11.49 14.58 16.00
C PRO A 203 10.12 13.88 16.14
N PHE A 204 9.83 13.25 17.28
CA PHE A 204 8.59 12.52 17.62
C PHE A 204 8.29 11.28 16.78
N LEU A 205 9.01 11.10 15.67
CA LEU A 205 9.00 9.90 14.85
C LEU A 205 10.41 9.33 14.86
N GLY A 206 10.57 8.09 15.32
CA GLY A 206 11.87 7.41 15.37
C GLY A 206 12.10 6.57 14.13
N ARG A 207 11.08 5.82 13.73
CA ARG A 207 11.15 4.94 12.57
C ARG A 207 9.94 5.10 11.68
N LEU A 208 10.20 5.18 10.39
CA LEU A 208 9.22 5.17 9.32
C LEU A 208 9.49 3.94 8.44
N ARG A 209 8.50 3.06 8.27
CA ARG A 209 8.57 1.92 7.35
C ARG A 209 7.65 2.17 6.18
N VAL A 210 8.12 1.95 4.96
CA VAL A 210 7.34 2.19 3.75
C VAL A 210 7.48 1.00 2.81
N CYS A 211 6.36 0.47 2.32
CA CYS A 211 6.30 -0.48 1.21
C CYS A 211 5.00 -0.31 0.43
N PHE A 212 4.88 -0.94 -0.71
CA PHE A 212 3.63 -1.14 -1.40
C PHE A 212 2.94 -2.41 -0.88
N ALA A 213 1.61 -2.38 -0.73
CA ALA A 213 0.83 -3.57 -0.35
C ALA A 213 0.90 -4.64 -1.46
N GLU A 214 0.90 -4.20 -2.72
CA GLU A 214 1.01 -5.03 -3.91
C GLU A 214 1.97 -4.37 -4.90
N PRO A 215 2.56 -5.11 -5.85
CA PRO A 215 3.40 -4.51 -6.90
C PRO A 215 2.65 -3.36 -7.60
N PRO A 216 3.16 -2.12 -7.55
CA PRO A 216 2.46 -0.98 -8.13
C PRO A 216 2.48 -1.05 -9.65
N TYR A 217 1.48 -0.42 -10.27
CA TYR A 217 1.59 -0.05 -11.68
C TYR A 217 2.71 0.98 -11.83
N PHE A 218 3.67 0.68 -12.69
CA PHE A 218 4.80 1.55 -12.95
C PHE A 218 5.04 1.64 -14.46
N GLN A 219 5.16 2.87 -14.96
CA GLN A 219 5.53 3.13 -16.35
C GLN A 219 6.53 4.29 -16.40
N MET A 220 7.54 4.18 -17.27
CA MET A 220 8.50 5.25 -17.52
C MET A 220 9.06 5.11 -18.93
N VAL A 221 9.38 6.23 -19.55
CA VAL A 221 9.96 6.27 -20.89
C VAL A 221 11.46 6.49 -20.79
N VAL A 222 12.23 5.62 -21.42
CA VAL A 222 13.69 5.72 -21.50
C VAL A 222 14.09 6.16 -22.90
N LYS A 223 14.65 7.36 -23.04
CA LYS A 223 15.20 7.88 -24.30
C LYS A 223 16.72 7.98 -24.20
N PRO A 224 17.49 7.49 -25.18
CA PRO A 224 18.92 7.73 -25.17
C PRO A 224 19.28 9.16 -25.54
N LEU A 225 20.29 9.70 -24.86
CA LEU A 225 20.89 10.97 -25.25
C LEU A 225 22.05 10.70 -26.21
N PHE A 226 21.81 11.01 -27.48
CA PHE A 226 22.76 10.91 -28.55
C PHE A 226 23.98 11.78 -28.27
N THR A 227 25.15 11.16 -28.15
CA THR A 227 26.42 11.90 -28.09
C THR A 227 27.39 11.50 -29.20
N ARG A 228 27.18 10.35 -29.88
CA ARG A 228 28.12 9.83 -30.89
C ARG A 228 27.48 9.00 -32.04
N GLY A 229 26.20 9.22 -32.37
CA GLY A 229 25.58 8.65 -33.58
C GLY A 229 25.29 7.13 -33.56
N LEU A 230 25.26 6.48 -32.39
CA LEU A 230 24.78 5.11 -32.24
C LEU A 230 23.55 5.10 -31.33
N ASP A 231 22.49 4.42 -31.75
CA ASP A 231 21.26 4.27 -30.98
C ASP A 231 21.48 3.32 -29.80
N VAL A 232 21.08 3.72 -28.59
CA VAL A 232 21.24 2.86 -27.39
C VAL A 232 20.20 1.75 -27.35
N THR A 233 19.12 1.87 -28.14
CA THR A 233 18.19 0.77 -28.41
C THR A 233 18.90 -0.39 -29.12
N GLU A 234 20.02 -0.12 -29.79
CA GLU A 234 20.89 -1.15 -30.39
C GLU A 234 21.89 -1.74 -29.39
N LEU A 235 22.02 -1.21 -28.17
CA LEU A 235 22.92 -1.76 -27.16
C LEU A 235 22.25 -2.95 -26.45
N PRO A 236 22.73 -4.19 -26.68
CA PRO A 236 22.07 -5.38 -26.16
C PRO A 236 22.02 -5.37 -24.64
N GLY A 237 20.81 -5.48 -24.09
CA GLY A 237 20.59 -5.67 -22.66
C GLY A 237 20.51 -4.39 -21.81
N ILE A 238 20.49 -3.18 -22.38
CA ILE A 238 20.16 -1.95 -21.62
C ILE A 238 18.68 -1.59 -21.71
N ALA A 239 18.08 -1.65 -22.92
CA ALA A 239 16.73 -1.16 -23.17
C ALA A 239 15.68 -1.78 -22.21
N GLY A 240 15.64 -3.11 -22.11
CA GLY A 240 14.74 -3.80 -21.17
C GLY A 240 15.31 -4.00 -19.77
N TRP A 241 16.55 -3.58 -19.50
CA TRP A 241 17.13 -3.75 -18.16
C TRP A 241 16.46 -2.82 -17.15
N LEU A 242 16.17 -1.57 -17.51
CA LEU A 242 15.62 -0.62 -16.53
C LEU A 242 14.20 -1.02 -16.09
N ASP A 243 13.38 -1.47 -17.04
CA ASP A 243 12.04 -1.98 -16.75
C ASP A 243 12.11 -3.22 -15.85
N LYS A 244 13.01 -4.16 -16.18
CA LYS A 244 13.25 -5.35 -15.36
C LYS A 244 13.82 -5.01 -13.97
N LEU A 245 14.71 -4.04 -13.89
CA LEU A 245 15.28 -3.57 -12.62
C LEU A 245 14.19 -3.03 -11.72
N LEU A 246 13.28 -2.22 -12.26
CA LEU A 246 12.21 -1.61 -11.49
C LEU A 246 11.18 -2.66 -11.05
N ALA A 247 10.81 -3.60 -11.93
CA ALA A 247 9.98 -4.74 -11.55
C ALA A 247 10.61 -5.54 -10.39
N LEU A 248 11.89 -5.93 -10.51
CA LEU A 248 12.62 -6.65 -9.45
C LEU A 248 12.79 -5.81 -8.17
N ALA A 249 13.04 -4.52 -8.30
CA ALA A 249 13.19 -3.63 -7.15
C ALA A 249 11.88 -3.55 -6.35
N PHE A 250 10.74 -3.40 -7.02
CA PHE A 250 9.45 -3.39 -6.35
C PHE A 250 9.14 -4.77 -5.75
N GLU A 251 9.18 -5.83 -6.55
CA GLU A 251 8.81 -7.19 -6.11
C GLU A 251 9.69 -7.72 -4.98
N GLU A 252 11.00 -7.47 -5.00
CA GLU A 252 11.92 -8.05 -4.02
C GLU A 252 12.23 -7.14 -2.82
N THR A 253 11.92 -5.84 -2.85
CA THR A 253 12.39 -4.92 -1.79
C THR A 253 11.42 -3.86 -1.31
N LEU A 254 10.43 -3.48 -2.13
CA LEU A 254 9.51 -2.39 -1.80
C LEU A 254 8.06 -2.85 -1.78
N VAL A 255 7.79 -4.15 -1.78
CA VAL A 255 6.46 -4.74 -1.64
C VAL A 255 6.43 -5.59 -0.37
N GLU A 256 5.29 -5.58 0.31
CA GLU A 256 5.06 -6.39 1.51
C GLU A 256 5.51 -7.86 1.28
N PRO A 257 6.32 -8.44 2.19
CA PRO A 257 6.68 -7.96 3.54
C PRO A 257 7.99 -7.18 3.63
N ASN A 258 8.67 -6.95 2.51
CA ASN A 258 9.90 -6.17 2.49
C ASN A 258 9.56 -4.68 2.62
N MET A 259 10.19 -4.01 3.58
CA MET A 259 9.93 -2.60 3.87
C MET A 259 11.21 -1.78 3.81
N LEU A 260 11.12 -0.61 3.17
CA LEU A 260 12.11 0.43 3.34
C LEU A 260 11.97 1.01 4.74
N VAL A 261 12.99 0.87 5.57
CA VAL A 261 13.05 1.41 6.91
C VAL A 261 13.89 2.67 6.92
N VAL A 262 13.28 3.75 7.34
CA VAL A 262 13.87 5.08 7.49
C VAL A 262 14.02 5.36 8.98
N ASP A 263 15.25 5.54 9.42
CA ASP A 263 15.59 6.05 10.74
C ASP A 263 15.47 7.58 10.69
N VAL A 264 14.39 8.07 11.28
CA VAL A 264 14.01 9.48 11.19
C VAL A 264 14.87 10.35 12.10
N GLU A 265 15.37 9.79 13.22
CA GLU A 265 16.34 10.48 14.07
C GLU A 265 17.65 10.74 13.32
N LYS A 266 18.15 9.72 12.60
CA LYS A 266 19.35 9.88 11.76
C LYS A 266 19.13 10.84 10.60
N PHE A 267 17.99 10.72 9.91
CA PHE A 267 17.63 11.58 8.77
C PHE A 267 17.51 13.07 9.18
N ALA A 268 16.94 13.35 10.35
CA ALA A 268 16.79 14.72 10.85
C ALA A 268 18.07 15.28 11.50
N SER A 269 19.08 14.43 11.74
CA SER A 269 20.30 14.87 12.41
C SER A 269 21.13 15.78 11.49
N PRO A 270 21.63 16.93 11.99
CA PRO A 270 22.43 17.86 11.19
C PRO A 270 23.87 17.40 10.99
N SER A 271 24.34 16.36 11.71
CA SER A 271 25.70 15.84 11.59
C SER A 271 25.77 14.66 10.60
N PRO A 272 26.81 14.60 9.75
CA PRO A 272 27.02 13.44 8.88
C PRO A 272 27.39 12.22 9.73
N GLN A 273 26.43 11.30 9.91
CA GLN A 273 26.70 10.02 10.55
C GLN A 273 27.34 9.04 9.54
N PRO A 274 28.23 8.14 9.99
CA PRO A 274 28.85 7.14 9.13
C PRO A 274 27.87 6.05 8.64
N GLU A 275 26.74 5.90 9.33
CA GLU A 275 25.71 4.92 8.98
C GLU A 275 24.63 5.51 8.08
N SER A 276 24.08 4.68 7.18
CA SER A 276 22.94 5.05 6.33
C SER A 276 21.70 5.32 7.19
N TRP A 277 20.98 6.41 6.90
CA TRP A 277 19.70 6.75 7.54
C TRP A 277 18.55 5.85 7.07
N PHE A 278 18.78 5.03 6.04
CA PHE A 278 17.82 4.03 5.57
C PHE A 278 18.44 2.64 5.51
N SER A 279 17.60 1.63 5.70
CA SER A 279 17.87 0.22 5.45
C SER A 279 16.65 -0.41 4.76
N VAL A 280 16.85 -1.57 4.14
CA VAL A 280 15.74 -2.40 3.67
C VAL A 280 15.61 -3.53 4.69
N ASP A 281 14.52 -3.53 5.44
CA ASP A 281 14.16 -4.62 6.34
C ASP A 281 13.54 -5.72 5.48
N ALA A 282 14.42 -6.56 4.95
CA ALA A 282 14.02 -7.80 4.31
C ALA A 282 13.74 -8.78 5.44
N LYS A 283 12.46 -8.94 5.80
CA LYS A 283 12.05 -10.01 6.71
C LYS A 283 12.53 -11.32 6.10
N ASP A 284 13.11 -12.22 6.91
CA ASP A 284 13.42 -13.56 6.41
C ASP A 284 12.12 -14.37 6.27
N PRO A 285 11.95 -15.15 5.19
CA PRO A 285 10.80 -16.01 5.04
C PRO A 285 10.79 -17.10 6.11
N ILE A 286 9.61 -17.35 6.69
CA ILE A 286 9.40 -18.38 7.71
C ILE A 286 9.53 -19.77 7.06
N ALA A 287 9.11 -19.90 5.81
CA ALA A 287 9.22 -21.11 5.01
C ALA A 287 9.32 -20.77 3.51
N HIS A 288 9.54 -21.78 2.68
CA HIS A 288 9.43 -21.65 1.22
C HIS A 288 8.51 -22.73 0.66
N ALA A 289 7.59 -22.34 -0.21
CA ALA A 289 6.88 -23.27 -1.09
C ALA A 289 7.79 -23.61 -2.27
N MET A 290 8.07 -24.91 -2.47
CA MET A 290 8.79 -25.40 -3.63
C MET A 290 7.75 -25.89 -4.65
N VAL A 291 7.69 -25.21 -5.78
CA VAL A 291 6.74 -25.50 -6.87
C VAL A 291 7.54 -26.00 -8.06
N GLU A 292 7.42 -27.29 -8.34
CA GLU A 292 8.01 -27.92 -9.51
C GLU A 292 6.96 -28.07 -10.61
N VAL A 293 7.15 -27.35 -11.72
CA VAL A 293 6.30 -27.46 -12.90
C VAL A 293 6.94 -28.46 -13.85
N VAL A 294 6.43 -29.70 -13.83
CA VAL A 294 7.00 -30.83 -14.57
C VAL A 294 6.50 -30.86 -16.01
N GLU A 295 5.24 -31.22 -16.22
CA GLU A 295 4.66 -31.40 -17.56
C GLU A 295 3.13 -31.16 -17.56
N ALA A 296 2.58 -30.99 -18.75
CA ALA A 296 1.13 -31.08 -19.01
C ALA A 296 0.87 -32.00 -20.21
N SER A 297 -0.36 -32.48 -20.33
CA SER A 297 -0.81 -33.35 -21.41
C SER A 297 -2.20 -32.95 -21.89
N ASP A 298 -2.58 -33.43 -23.09
CA ASP A 298 -3.91 -33.26 -23.68
C ASP A 298 -4.39 -31.80 -23.79
N MET A 299 -3.46 -30.90 -24.08
CA MET A 299 -3.74 -29.48 -24.24
C MET A 299 -4.66 -29.23 -25.43
N LYS A 300 -5.67 -28.38 -25.24
CA LYS A 300 -6.60 -27.97 -26.30
C LYS A 300 -5.82 -27.23 -27.39
N PRO A 301 -6.05 -27.54 -28.68
CA PRO A 301 -5.48 -26.74 -29.76
C PRO A 301 -6.05 -25.33 -29.73
N SER A 302 -5.15 -24.34 -29.68
CA SER A 302 -5.49 -22.92 -29.73
C SER A 302 -4.97 -22.26 -31.01
N ASP A 303 -3.83 -22.71 -31.56
CA ASP A 303 -3.35 -22.19 -32.85
C ASP A 303 -4.07 -22.79 -34.09
N PRO A 304 -4.10 -22.05 -35.22
CA PRO A 304 -4.55 -22.56 -36.52
C PRO A 304 -3.81 -23.82 -37.01
N ASN A 305 -2.57 -24.02 -36.54
CA ASN A 305 -1.76 -25.20 -36.83
C ASN A 305 -2.14 -26.41 -35.95
N GLY A 306 -3.12 -26.27 -35.05
CA GLY A 306 -3.53 -27.29 -34.11
C GLY A 306 -2.48 -27.56 -33.02
N LEU A 307 -1.53 -26.66 -32.78
CA LEU A 307 -0.55 -26.76 -31.70
C LEU A 307 -0.77 -25.60 -30.72
N ALA A 308 0.10 -25.47 -29.73
CA ALA A 308 0.11 -24.38 -28.77
C ALA A 308 1.57 -24.08 -28.40
N ASP A 309 1.83 -22.88 -27.92
CA ASP A 309 3.09 -22.42 -27.32
C ASP A 309 2.95 -22.27 -25.78
N PRO A 310 2.60 -23.34 -25.04
CA PRO A 310 2.12 -23.20 -23.68
C PRO A 310 3.17 -22.82 -22.66
N TYR A 311 2.73 -22.02 -21.69
CA TYR A 311 3.47 -21.69 -20.49
C TYR A 311 2.55 -21.70 -19.27
N VAL A 312 3.16 -21.84 -18.09
CA VAL A 312 2.45 -21.80 -16.82
C VAL A 312 2.81 -20.50 -16.13
N LYS A 313 1.81 -19.78 -15.62
CA LYS A 313 2.00 -18.69 -14.67
C LYS A 313 1.37 -19.10 -13.34
N GLY A 314 2.00 -18.73 -12.23
CA GLY A 314 1.43 -18.98 -10.92
C GLY A 314 1.61 -17.79 -9.99
N GLN A 315 0.78 -17.74 -8.97
CA GLN A 315 0.73 -16.67 -7.98
C GLN A 315 0.47 -17.26 -6.59
N LEU A 316 1.28 -16.86 -5.62
CA LEU A 316 1.08 -17.14 -4.20
C LEU A 316 1.21 -15.81 -3.44
N GLY A 317 0.08 -15.25 -2.99
CA GLY A 317 0.03 -13.91 -2.43
C GLY A 317 0.55 -12.85 -3.42
N PRO A 318 1.54 -12.01 -3.05
CA PRO A 318 2.13 -11.01 -3.94
C PRO A 318 3.16 -11.61 -4.93
N TYR A 319 3.62 -12.84 -4.71
CA TYR A 319 4.67 -13.46 -5.52
C TYR A 319 4.09 -14.13 -6.75
N ARG A 320 4.67 -13.83 -7.92
CA ARG A 320 4.29 -14.42 -9.20
C ARG A 320 5.48 -15.13 -9.84
N PHE A 321 5.21 -16.20 -10.58
CA PHE A 321 6.21 -16.90 -11.39
C PHE A 321 5.64 -17.27 -12.75
N ARG A 322 6.53 -17.52 -13.72
CA ARG A 322 6.17 -17.93 -15.08
C ARG A 322 7.23 -18.85 -15.66
N THR A 323 6.83 -19.95 -16.27
CA THR A 323 7.74 -20.85 -17.02
C THR A 323 8.07 -20.30 -18.40
N LYS A 324 9.09 -20.86 -19.04
CA LYS A 324 9.36 -20.59 -20.44
C LYS A 324 8.26 -21.22 -21.31
N PRO A 325 7.79 -20.51 -22.36
CA PRO A 325 6.86 -21.10 -23.32
C PRO A 325 7.54 -22.23 -24.08
N GLN A 326 6.86 -23.37 -24.15
CA GLN A 326 7.30 -24.53 -24.95
C GLN A 326 6.64 -24.45 -26.31
N ARG A 327 7.43 -24.41 -27.39
CA ARG A 327 6.87 -24.13 -28.71
C ARG A 327 6.19 -25.34 -29.34
N LYS A 328 5.04 -25.10 -29.97
CA LYS A 328 4.34 -26.00 -30.89
C LYS A 328 4.14 -27.40 -30.31
N THR A 329 3.62 -27.50 -29.10
CA THR A 329 3.43 -28.77 -28.40
C THR A 329 2.11 -28.82 -27.64
N ARG A 330 1.52 -30.01 -27.55
CA ARG A 330 0.35 -30.31 -26.70
C ARG A 330 0.70 -31.09 -25.44
N THR A 331 1.95 -31.50 -25.32
CA THR A 331 2.50 -32.25 -24.18
C THR A 331 3.77 -31.55 -23.70
N PRO A 332 3.68 -30.31 -23.21
CA PRO A 332 4.85 -29.55 -22.79
C PRO A 332 5.51 -30.19 -21.57
N LYS A 333 6.84 -30.17 -21.55
CA LYS A 333 7.66 -30.51 -20.39
C LYS A 333 8.50 -29.29 -20.04
N TRP A 334 8.24 -28.69 -18.89
CA TRP A 334 8.98 -27.51 -18.43
C TRP A 334 10.14 -27.91 -17.54
N ASN A 335 9.91 -28.80 -16.56
CA ASN A 335 10.88 -29.16 -15.53
C ASN A 335 11.53 -27.92 -14.89
N GLU A 336 10.70 -26.94 -14.55
CA GLU A 336 11.13 -25.69 -13.92
C GLU A 336 10.71 -25.67 -12.45
N GLU A 337 11.66 -25.35 -11.58
CA GLU A 337 11.44 -25.26 -10.13
C GLU A 337 11.41 -23.80 -9.69
N PHE A 338 10.41 -23.46 -8.88
CA PHE A 338 10.23 -22.15 -8.29
C PHE A 338 10.22 -22.25 -6.77
N LYS A 339 11.05 -21.45 -6.13
CA LYS A 339 11.11 -21.34 -4.68
C LYS A 339 10.42 -20.05 -4.25
N ILE A 340 9.22 -20.16 -3.68
CA ILE A 340 8.38 -19.02 -3.32
C ILE A 340 8.41 -18.81 -1.81
N PRO A 341 8.79 -17.63 -1.31
CA PRO A 341 8.87 -17.38 0.13
C PRO A 341 7.48 -17.26 0.79
N ILE A 342 7.36 -17.78 2.03
CA ILE A 342 6.17 -17.67 2.89
C ILE A 342 6.55 -16.88 4.14
N PHE A 343 5.87 -15.77 4.39
CA PHE A 343 6.20 -14.84 5.49
C PHE A 343 5.20 -14.80 6.64
N THR A 344 4.04 -15.43 6.46
CA THR A 344 3.01 -15.59 7.48
C THR A 344 2.16 -16.82 7.18
N TRP A 345 1.67 -17.48 8.23
CA TRP A 345 0.68 -18.56 8.16
C TRP A 345 -0.75 -18.06 8.41
N GLU A 346 -0.90 -16.77 8.75
CA GLU A 346 -2.17 -16.18 9.16
C GLU A 346 -3.02 -15.70 7.98
N SER A 347 -2.40 -15.46 6.81
CA SER A 347 -3.11 -15.22 5.55
C SER A 347 -3.33 -16.54 4.80
N PRO A 348 -4.45 -16.69 4.06
CA PRO A 348 -4.68 -17.88 3.27
C PRO A 348 -3.61 -17.99 2.15
N ASN A 349 -2.76 -19.00 2.26
CA ASN A 349 -1.70 -19.29 1.30
C ASN A 349 -2.31 -20.05 0.11
N VAL A 350 -2.97 -19.29 -0.78
CA VAL A 350 -3.58 -19.84 -1.99
C VAL A 350 -2.59 -19.71 -3.15
N LEU A 351 -2.13 -20.85 -3.66
CA LEU A 351 -1.35 -20.94 -4.88
C LEU A 351 -2.32 -21.06 -6.07
N ALA A 352 -2.47 -19.99 -6.83
CA ALA A 352 -3.18 -20.01 -8.11
C ALA A 352 -2.19 -20.34 -9.23
N ILE A 353 -2.53 -21.30 -10.08
CA ILE A 353 -1.77 -21.68 -11.27
C ILE A 353 -2.69 -21.57 -12.47
N GLU A 354 -2.20 -20.97 -13.54
CA GLU A 354 -2.90 -20.84 -14.81
C GLU A 354 -1.97 -21.23 -15.96
N VAL A 355 -2.48 -22.06 -16.86
CA VAL A 355 -1.80 -22.45 -18.10
C VAL A 355 -2.33 -21.53 -19.20
N CYS A 356 -1.43 -20.91 -19.94
CA CYS A 356 -1.77 -20.02 -21.04
C CYS A 356 -1.05 -20.45 -22.31
N ASP A 357 -1.67 -20.17 -23.45
CA ASP A 357 -1.01 -20.19 -24.75
C ASP A 357 -0.35 -18.84 -25.01
N LYS A 358 0.82 -18.84 -25.63
CA LYS A 358 1.52 -17.62 -25.97
C LYS A 358 1.23 -17.23 -27.42
N ASP A 359 0.45 -16.18 -27.58
CA ASP A 359 -0.03 -15.73 -28.89
C ASP A 359 0.54 -14.36 -29.28
N HIS A 360 0.38 -14.02 -30.56
CA HIS A 360 0.94 -12.78 -31.11
C HIS A 360 0.17 -11.52 -30.67
N PHE A 361 -1.09 -11.67 -30.27
CA PHE A 361 -1.99 -10.54 -29.95
C PHE A 361 -2.55 -10.60 -28.52
N VAL A 362 -3.10 -11.74 -28.11
CA VAL A 362 -3.68 -11.95 -26.77
C VAL A 362 -3.43 -13.40 -26.39
N ASP A 363 -2.78 -13.63 -25.24
CA ASP A 363 -2.53 -14.98 -24.72
C ASP A 363 -3.84 -15.65 -24.29
N ASP A 364 -4.13 -16.84 -24.83
CA ASP A 364 -5.32 -17.62 -24.50
C ASP A 364 -5.16 -18.39 -23.17
N SER A 365 -6.17 -18.34 -22.31
CA SER A 365 -6.20 -19.15 -21.08
C SER A 365 -6.63 -20.59 -21.40
N LEU A 366 -5.77 -21.56 -21.10
CA LEU A 366 -5.98 -22.99 -21.38
C LEU A 366 -6.54 -23.75 -20.17
N GLY A 367 -6.39 -23.19 -18.97
CA GLY A 367 -6.95 -23.75 -17.74
C GLY A 367 -6.33 -23.14 -16.49
N SER A 368 -7.03 -23.22 -15.37
CA SER A 368 -6.55 -22.74 -14.08
C SER A 368 -6.89 -23.71 -12.94
N VAL A 369 -6.07 -23.67 -11.90
CA VAL A 369 -6.23 -24.46 -10.68
C VAL A 369 -5.75 -23.64 -9.48
N THR A 370 -6.41 -23.81 -8.34
CA THR A 370 -6.03 -23.14 -7.09
C THR A 370 -5.82 -24.18 -6.00
N PHE A 371 -4.67 -24.12 -5.34
CA PHE A 371 -4.34 -24.95 -4.18
C PHE A 371 -4.38 -24.08 -2.93
N SER A 372 -5.08 -24.53 -1.89
CA SER A 372 -5.07 -23.91 -0.57
C SER A 372 -4.35 -24.82 0.41
N PHE A 373 -3.40 -24.28 1.17
CA PHE A 373 -2.63 -25.04 2.17
C PHE A 373 -2.38 -24.22 3.44
#